data_AF-H1VN30-F1
#
_entry.id   AF-H1VN30-F1
#
_cell.length_a   1.000
_cell.length_b   1.000
_cell.length_c   1.000
_cell.angle_alpha   90.00
_cell.angle_beta   90.00
_cell.angle_gamma   90.00
#
_symmetry.space_group_name_H-M   'P 1'
#
loop_
_entity.id
_entity.type
_entity.pdbx_description
1 polymer ?
#
loop_
_entity_poly.entity_id
_entity_poly.type
_entity_poly.pdbx_seq_one_letter_code
_entity_poly.pdbx_strand_id
1 'polypeptide(L)'
;MAQQQNHPAGAVLSNLAIRIRQASTSPPTLALSVTNNHDAPLTILRWKTPLDPLAIQLGVLSITPEGKSEPLELPTVELRRIMPPPPQDLITLQPGERREQEVVLKEPIVALDQLGKTARVAVKGKWQTVWPTTADKLSQETLEKLQFGDGVLTGEFESEAVDVTIS
;
A
#
# COMPACT_ATOMS: atom_id res chain seq x y z
N MET A 1 -24.61 19.04 -9.98
CA MET A 1 -23.54 18.23 -10.57
C MET A 1 -22.22 18.90 -10.25
N ALA A 2 -21.50 18.44 -9.23
CA ALA A 2 -20.23 19.03 -8.83
C ALA A 2 -19.12 18.47 -9.72
N GLN A 3 -18.42 19.37 -10.42
CA GLN A 3 -17.24 19.02 -11.20
C GLN A 3 -16.15 18.56 -10.22
N GLN A 4 -15.69 17.31 -10.37
CA GLN A 4 -14.47 16.83 -9.72
C GLN A 4 -13.30 17.65 -10.25
N GLN A 5 -12.93 18.69 -9.50
CA GLN A 5 -11.68 19.39 -9.70
C GLN A 5 -10.56 18.41 -9.33
N ASN A 6 -9.83 17.93 -10.34
CA ASN A 6 -8.57 17.22 -10.13
C ASN A 6 -7.62 18.17 -9.41
N HIS A 7 -7.51 18.00 -8.09
CA HIS A 7 -6.58 18.75 -7.25
C HIS A 7 -5.14 18.37 -7.60
N PRO A 8 -4.18 19.31 -7.55
CA PRO A 8 -2.77 19.02 -7.84
C PRO A 8 -2.21 17.88 -6.96
N ALA A 9 -2.70 17.75 -5.72
CA ALA A 9 -2.36 16.66 -4.83
C ALA A 9 -2.76 15.27 -5.38
N GLY A 10 -3.94 15.16 -6.01
CA GLY A 10 -4.39 13.92 -6.64
C GLY A 10 -3.53 13.52 -7.84
N ALA A 11 -3.10 14.50 -8.63
CA ALA A 11 -2.19 14.27 -9.75
C ALA A 11 -0.83 13.74 -9.28
N VAL A 12 -0.26 14.26 -8.20
CA VAL A 12 0.99 13.74 -7.64
C VAL A 12 0.82 12.30 -7.15
N LEU A 13 -0.23 12.02 -6.38
CA LEU A 13 -0.46 10.67 -5.85
C LEU A 13 -0.73 9.63 -6.96
N SER A 14 -1.33 10.03 -8.07
CA SER A 14 -1.54 9.13 -9.23
C SER A 14 -0.22 8.68 -9.88
N ASN A 15 0.89 9.38 -9.62
CA ASN A 15 2.22 8.98 -10.07
C ASN A 15 2.89 7.95 -9.14
N LEU A 16 2.30 7.60 -8.00
CA LEU A 16 2.74 6.45 -7.20
C LEU A 16 2.10 5.17 -7.74
N ALA A 17 2.76 4.53 -8.69
CA ALA A 17 2.25 3.33 -9.33
C ALA A 17 2.43 2.09 -8.43
N ILE A 18 1.33 1.38 -8.16
CA ILE A 18 1.33 0.14 -7.38
C ILE A 18 1.28 -1.05 -8.34
N ARG A 19 2.16 -2.04 -8.12
CA ARG A 19 2.11 -3.31 -8.86
C ARG A 19 2.18 -4.50 -7.92
N ILE A 20 1.45 -5.55 -8.29
CA ILE A 20 1.45 -6.86 -7.63
C ILE A 20 2.01 -7.88 -8.63
N ARG A 21 2.85 -8.80 -8.16
CA ARG A 21 3.23 -9.99 -8.91
C ARG A 21 3.29 -11.19 -7.97
N GLN A 22 2.98 -12.38 -8.46
CA GLN A 22 3.24 -13.60 -7.72
C GLN A 22 4.75 -13.90 -7.74
N ALA A 23 5.37 -13.97 -6.56
CA ALA A 23 6.78 -14.28 -6.40
C ALA A 23 7.03 -15.79 -6.19
N SER A 24 6.09 -16.48 -5.55
CA SER A 24 6.10 -17.93 -5.37
C SER A 24 4.68 -18.48 -5.34
N THR A 25 4.50 -19.73 -5.78
CA THR A 25 3.24 -20.48 -5.63
C THR A 25 3.21 -21.27 -4.32
N SER A 26 4.36 -21.69 -3.78
CA SER A 26 4.45 -22.52 -2.57
C SER A 26 5.58 -22.05 -1.64
N PRO A 27 5.28 -21.42 -0.49
CA PRO A 27 3.95 -20.90 -0.14
C PRO A 27 3.52 -19.76 -1.09
N PRO A 28 2.22 -19.51 -1.31
CA PRO A 28 1.76 -18.44 -2.18
C PRO A 28 2.27 -17.08 -1.67
N THR A 29 3.14 -16.45 -2.44
CA THR A 29 3.87 -15.23 -2.04
C THR A 29 3.67 -14.15 -3.09
N LEU A 30 3.32 -12.94 -2.65
CA LEU A 30 3.11 -11.77 -3.49
C LEU A 30 4.20 -10.75 -3.26
N ALA A 31 4.81 -10.27 -4.33
CA ALA A 31 5.64 -9.08 -4.30
C ALA A 31 4.77 -7.86 -4.61
N LEU A 32 4.68 -6.96 -3.62
CA LEU A 32 3.97 -5.69 -3.68
C LEU A 32 4.99 -4.58 -3.87
N SER A 33 4.69 -3.64 -4.75
CA SER A 33 5.66 -2.61 -5.11
C SER A 33 5.02 -1.27 -5.33
N VAL A 34 5.79 -0.22 -5.05
CA VAL A 34 5.44 1.17 -5.29
C VAL A 34 6.58 1.79 -6.09
N THR A 35 6.23 2.44 -7.20
CA THR A 35 7.17 3.16 -8.07
C THR A 35 6.79 4.63 -8.09
N ASN A 36 7.77 5.51 -7.90
CA ASN A 36 7.56 6.94 -8.03
C ASN A 36 7.77 7.38 -9.49
N ASN A 37 6.68 7.62 -10.23
CA ASN A 37 6.72 8.16 -11.58
C ASN A 37 6.64 9.69 -11.62
N HIS A 38 6.68 10.36 -10.46
CA HIS A 38 6.74 11.82 -10.37
C HIS A 38 8.16 12.32 -10.67
N ASP A 39 8.30 13.59 -11.04
CA ASP A 39 9.59 14.23 -11.34
C ASP A 39 10.37 14.68 -10.08
N ALA A 40 9.80 14.46 -8.91
CA ALA A 40 10.34 14.88 -7.62
C ALA A 40 10.36 13.71 -6.62
N PRO A 41 11.28 13.72 -5.63
CA PRO A 41 11.29 12.71 -4.59
C PRO A 41 10.03 12.78 -3.74
N LEU A 42 9.49 11.61 -3.40
CA LEU A 42 8.33 11.46 -2.51
C LEU A 42 8.73 10.61 -1.31
N THR A 43 8.42 11.07 -0.11
CA THR A 43 8.56 10.26 1.12
C THR A 43 7.20 9.76 1.55
N ILE A 44 7.07 8.44 1.64
CA ILE A 44 5.85 7.74 1.99
C ILE A 44 5.96 7.28 3.44
N LEU A 45 4.98 7.62 4.28
CA LEU A 45 4.77 6.89 5.52
C LEU A 45 4.21 5.51 5.17
N ARG A 46 4.98 4.45 5.41
CA ARG A 46 4.60 3.11 4.91
C ARG A 46 3.38 2.48 5.59
N TRP A 47 2.89 3.05 6.68
CA TRP A 47 1.79 2.47 7.48
C TRP A 47 0.50 2.33 6.67
N LYS A 48 -0.12 1.14 6.73
CA LYS A 48 -1.34 0.80 5.96
C LYS A 48 -1.19 1.02 4.45
N THR A 49 0.00 0.80 3.91
CA THR A 49 0.31 0.88 2.47
C THR A 49 0.81 -0.47 1.94
N PRO A 50 1.03 -0.65 0.63
CA PRO A 50 1.64 -1.86 0.09
C PRO A 50 3.05 -2.14 0.63
N LEU A 51 3.71 -1.14 1.23
CA LEU A 51 5.05 -1.23 1.83
C LEU A 51 5.02 -1.51 3.35
N ASP A 52 3.83 -1.66 3.95
CA ASP A 52 3.69 -2.09 5.35
C ASP A 52 3.96 -3.60 5.45
N PRO A 53 4.90 -4.07 6.30
CA PRO A 53 5.11 -5.50 6.53
C PRO A 53 3.85 -6.23 7.03
N LEU A 54 2.87 -5.50 7.55
CA LEU A 54 1.59 -6.01 8.04
C LEU A 54 0.43 -5.72 7.08
N ALA A 55 0.70 -5.49 5.79
CA ALA A 55 -0.29 -5.09 4.79
C ALA A 55 -1.53 -6.01 4.76
N ILE A 56 -1.36 -7.33 4.87
CA ILE A 56 -2.49 -8.28 4.90
C ILE A 56 -3.35 -8.05 6.15
N GLN A 57 -2.73 -8.04 7.33
CA GLN A 57 -3.42 -7.88 8.62
C GLN A 57 -4.06 -6.49 8.78
N LEU A 58 -3.62 -5.51 7.99
CA LEU A 58 -4.15 -4.16 7.98
C LEU A 58 -5.23 -3.94 6.92
N GLY A 59 -5.63 -4.99 6.19
CA GLY A 59 -6.70 -4.93 5.19
C GLY A 59 -6.29 -4.23 3.89
N VAL A 60 -4.99 -4.15 3.58
CA VAL A 60 -4.49 -3.52 2.36
C VAL A 60 -4.69 -4.42 1.12
N LEU A 61 -4.79 -5.73 1.32
CA LEU A 61 -5.06 -6.69 0.24
C LEU A 61 -6.55 -7.02 0.19
N SER A 62 -7.10 -6.97 -1.03
CA SER A 62 -8.41 -7.52 -1.37
C SER A 62 -8.20 -8.83 -2.13
N ILE A 63 -8.67 -9.95 -1.56
CA ILE A 63 -8.46 -11.30 -2.09
C ILE A 63 -9.82 -11.92 -2.41
N THR A 64 -10.11 -12.10 -3.69
CA THR A 64 -11.37 -12.67 -4.19
C THR A 64 -11.15 -14.14 -4.58
N PRO A 65 -11.83 -15.10 -3.91
CA PRO A 65 -11.70 -16.51 -4.24
C PRO A 65 -12.14 -16.87 -5.65
N GLU A 66 -11.71 -18.03 -6.13
CA GLU A 66 -12.11 -18.59 -7.41
C GLU A 66 -13.65 -18.62 -7.56
N GLY A 67 -14.16 -18.04 -8.65
CA GLY A 67 -15.59 -18.04 -8.96
C GLY A 67 -16.46 -17.17 -8.04
N LYS A 68 -15.88 -16.36 -7.14
CA LYS A 68 -16.61 -15.38 -6.33
C LYS A 68 -16.54 -13.99 -6.93
N SER A 69 -17.55 -13.16 -6.61
CA SER A 69 -17.58 -11.74 -6.96
C SER A 69 -17.02 -10.85 -5.86
N GLU A 70 -17.10 -11.30 -4.61
CA GLU A 70 -16.71 -10.54 -3.42
C GLU A 70 -15.42 -11.10 -2.80
N PRO A 71 -14.57 -10.22 -2.23
CA PRO A 71 -13.37 -10.64 -1.51
C PRO A 71 -13.69 -11.36 -0.19
N LEU A 72 -12.73 -12.13 0.31
CA LEU A 72 -12.78 -12.64 1.67
C LEU A 72 -12.82 -11.48 2.67
N GLU A 73 -13.65 -11.63 3.71
CA GLU A 73 -13.55 -10.83 4.91
C GLU A 73 -12.34 -11.31 5.72
N LEU A 74 -11.22 -10.58 5.60
CA LEU A 74 -10.00 -10.90 6.35
C LEU A 74 -10.11 -10.35 7.79
N PRO A 75 -9.65 -11.08 8.81
CA PRO A 75 -9.53 -10.54 10.15
C PRO A 75 -8.46 -9.44 10.17
N THR A 76 -8.89 -8.18 10.22
CA THR A 76 -7.99 -7.03 10.30
C THR A 76 -7.72 -6.61 11.74
N VAL A 77 -6.54 -6.08 12.00
CA VAL A 77 -6.14 -5.56 13.31
C VAL A 77 -5.99 -4.03 13.30
N GLU A 78 -6.26 -3.41 14.43
CA GLU A 78 -5.86 -2.03 14.69
C GLU A 78 -4.54 -1.99 15.44
N LEU A 79 -3.57 -1.25 14.90
CA LEU A 79 -2.24 -1.11 15.51
C LEU A 79 -2.05 0.27 16.09
N ARG A 80 -1.56 0.32 17.33
CA ARG A 80 -0.99 1.53 17.91
C ARG A 80 0.47 1.62 17.50
N ARG A 81 0.82 2.65 16.72
CA ARG A 81 2.18 2.90 16.26
C ARG A 81 2.89 3.89 17.18
N ILE A 82 4.22 3.78 17.28
CA ILE A 82 5.05 4.72 18.04
C ILE A 82 5.10 6.04 17.28
N MET A 83 4.98 7.15 18.02
CA MET A 83 4.97 8.51 17.49
C MET A 83 6.18 9.33 18.02
N PRO A 84 6.82 10.16 17.18
CA PRO A 84 6.65 10.24 15.73
C PRO A 84 7.12 8.94 15.03
N PRO A 85 6.77 8.71 13.75
CA PRO A 85 7.24 7.54 13.01
C PRO A 85 8.77 7.46 13.02
N PRO A 86 9.35 6.28 13.31
CA PRO A 86 10.79 6.09 13.24
C PRO A 86 11.29 6.16 11.78
N PRO A 87 12.58 6.47 11.54
CA PRO A 87 13.13 6.63 10.17
C PRO A 87 12.86 5.46 9.23
N GLN A 88 12.86 4.23 9.74
CA GLN A 88 12.57 3.01 8.96
C GLN A 88 11.13 2.92 8.41
N ASP A 89 10.21 3.71 8.94
CA ASP A 89 8.83 3.80 8.45
C ASP A 89 8.63 4.90 7.39
N LEU A 90 9.68 5.69 7.14
CA LEU A 90 9.73 6.74 6.12
C LEU A 90 10.44 6.21 4.87
N ILE A 91 9.68 5.97 3.81
CA ILE A 91 10.23 5.42 2.57
C ILE A 91 10.31 6.53 1.53
N THR A 92 11.51 7.09 1.35
CA THR A 92 11.78 8.01 0.24
C THR A 92 12.00 7.23 -1.06
N LEU A 93 11.27 7.62 -2.11
CA LEU A 93 11.47 7.18 -3.49
C LEU A 93 11.91 8.38 -4.34
N GLN A 94 13.09 8.28 -4.94
CA GLN A 94 13.54 9.20 -5.98
C GLN A 94 12.69 9.04 -7.26
N PRO A 95 12.72 10.02 -8.20
CA PRO A 95 12.10 9.85 -9.51
C PRO A 95 12.54 8.54 -10.20
N GLY A 96 11.58 7.74 -10.64
CA GLY A 96 11.78 6.43 -11.25
C GLY A 96 12.13 5.30 -10.25
N GLU A 97 12.32 5.61 -8.97
CA GLU A 97 12.69 4.61 -7.98
C GLU A 97 11.50 3.72 -7.61
N ARG A 98 11.81 2.43 -7.43
CA ARG A 98 10.89 1.38 -7.01
C ARG A 98 11.32 0.83 -5.65
N ARG A 99 10.34 0.60 -4.77
CA ARG A 99 10.50 -0.27 -3.61
C ARG A 99 9.50 -1.41 -3.67
N GLU A 100 9.93 -2.55 -3.18
CA GLU A 100 9.18 -3.79 -3.20
C GLU A 100 9.26 -4.45 -1.82
N GLN A 101 8.19 -5.11 -1.42
CA GLN A 101 8.18 -6.04 -0.31
C GLN A 101 7.40 -7.30 -0.68
N GLU A 102 7.66 -8.40 0.02
CA GLU A 102 6.93 -9.64 -0.15
C GLU A 102 5.99 -9.89 1.02
N VAL A 103 4.80 -10.39 0.70
CA VAL A 103 3.82 -10.88 1.67
C VAL A 103 3.44 -12.31 1.33
N VAL A 104 3.35 -13.16 2.34
CA VAL A 104 2.98 -14.57 2.17
C VAL A 104 1.51 -14.74 2.54
N LEU A 105 0.71 -15.28 1.63
CA LEU A 105 -0.66 -15.69 1.92
C LEU A 105 -0.59 -16.97 2.75
N LYS A 106 -1.04 -16.91 4.01
CA LYS A 106 -0.95 -18.04 4.93
C LYS A 106 -2.05 -18.00 5.99
N GLU A 107 -2.37 -19.19 6.48
CA GLU A 107 -3.23 -19.40 7.64
C GLU A 107 -2.63 -18.77 8.93
N PRO A 108 -3.46 -18.35 9.89
CA PRO A 108 -4.93 -18.27 9.84
C PRO A 108 -5.44 -16.94 9.23
N ILE A 109 -4.53 -16.07 8.77
CA ILE A 109 -4.88 -14.70 8.33
C ILE A 109 -5.63 -14.75 7.00
N VAL A 110 -5.16 -15.60 6.08
CA VAL A 110 -5.81 -15.87 4.81
C VAL A 110 -6.25 -17.32 4.84
N ALA A 111 -7.57 -17.55 4.84
CA ALA A 111 -8.18 -18.88 4.76
C ALA A 111 -7.93 -19.47 3.37
N LEU A 112 -6.81 -20.17 3.20
CA LEU A 112 -6.33 -20.70 1.92
C LEU A 112 -7.29 -21.76 1.36
N ASP A 113 -7.94 -22.53 2.24
CA ASP A 113 -8.96 -23.51 1.90
C ASP A 113 -10.20 -22.90 1.22
N GLN A 114 -10.47 -21.62 1.48
CA GLN A 114 -11.59 -20.88 0.88
C GLN A 114 -11.25 -20.25 -0.47
N LEU A 115 -9.97 -20.20 -0.87
CA LEU A 115 -9.54 -19.48 -2.08
C LEU A 115 -9.77 -20.24 -3.39
N GLY A 116 -9.82 -21.57 -3.36
CA GLY A 116 -9.79 -22.40 -4.57
C GLY A 116 -8.36 -22.56 -5.11
N LYS A 117 -8.21 -22.85 -6.41
CA LYS A 117 -6.90 -23.04 -7.07
C LYS A 117 -6.26 -21.72 -7.49
N THR A 118 -7.08 -20.69 -7.68
CA THR A 118 -6.64 -19.35 -8.05
C THR A 118 -7.46 -18.31 -7.30
N ALA A 119 -6.84 -17.20 -6.90
CA ALA A 119 -7.54 -16.06 -6.33
C ALA A 119 -7.19 -14.78 -7.09
N ARG A 120 -8.16 -13.87 -7.24
CA ARG A 120 -7.91 -12.53 -7.77
C ARG A 120 -7.51 -11.61 -6.63
N VAL A 121 -6.33 -11.01 -6.72
CA VAL A 121 -5.77 -10.16 -5.67
C VAL A 121 -5.52 -8.74 -6.17
N ALA A 122 -6.01 -7.76 -5.42
CA ALA A 122 -5.72 -6.34 -5.60
C ALA A 122 -5.21 -5.73 -4.30
N VAL A 123 -4.54 -4.58 -4.39
CA VAL A 123 -4.13 -3.78 -3.24
C VAL A 123 -4.92 -2.48 -3.26
N LYS A 124 -5.59 -2.17 -2.15
CA LYS A 124 -6.45 -0.98 -2.02
C LYS A 124 -6.24 -0.32 -0.67
N GLY A 125 -6.42 0.99 -0.59
CA GLY A 125 -6.31 1.70 0.67
C GLY A 125 -6.19 3.20 0.49
N LYS A 126 -5.58 3.85 1.49
CA LYS A 126 -5.37 5.30 1.50
C LYS A 126 -3.93 5.60 1.89
N TRP A 127 -3.26 6.40 1.06
CA TRP A 127 -2.06 7.11 1.45
C TRP A 127 -2.41 8.04 2.61
N GLN A 128 -2.04 7.64 3.82
CA GLN A 128 -2.29 8.47 5.01
C GLN A 128 -1.43 9.73 4.99
N THR A 129 -0.17 9.61 4.57
CA THR A 129 0.79 10.71 4.59
C THR A 129 1.88 10.45 3.56
N VAL A 130 1.95 11.33 2.57
CA VAL A 130 3.06 11.39 1.61
C VAL A 130 3.58 12.82 1.58
N TRP A 131 4.88 12.99 1.76
CA TRP A 131 5.55 14.29 1.70
C TRP A 131 6.25 14.45 0.36
N PRO A 132 6.07 15.57 -0.36
CA PRO A 132 6.76 15.85 -1.63
C PRO A 132 8.21 16.34 -1.39
N THR A 133 8.96 15.59 -0.60
CA THR A 133 10.35 15.85 -0.24
C THR A 133 11.03 14.57 0.22
N THR A 134 12.33 14.62 0.51
CA THR A 134 13.11 13.53 1.10
C THR A 134 13.00 13.51 2.63
N ALA A 135 13.18 12.33 3.24
CA ALA A 135 12.98 12.15 4.68
C ALA A 135 13.94 12.98 5.55
N ASP A 136 15.16 13.26 5.09
CA ASP A 136 16.16 14.10 5.77
C ASP A 136 15.73 15.57 5.93
N LYS A 137 14.75 16.02 5.13
CA LYS A 137 14.18 17.37 5.19
C LYS A 137 12.96 17.47 6.10
N LEU A 138 12.49 16.36 6.67
CA LEU A 138 11.33 16.34 7.56
C LEU A 138 11.78 16.65 8.99
N SER A 139 11.26 17.75 9.54
CA SER A 139 11.48 18.07 10.96
C SER A 139 10.67 17.13 11.86
N GLN A 140 11.08 17.02 13.12
CA GLN A 140 10.31 16.27 14.12
C GLN A 140 8.86 16.80 14.23
N GLU A 141 8.67 18.12 14.24
CA GLU A 141 7.34 18.74 14.26
C GLU A 141 6.49 18.33 13.05
N THR A 142 7.10 18.21 11.86
CA THR A 142 6.40 17.74 10.66
C THR A 142 5.94 16.29 10.81
N LEU A 143 6.81 15.44 11.37
CA LEU A 143 6.51 14.03 11.61
C LEU A 143 5.48 13.81 12.74
N GLU A 144 5.36 14.74 13.69
CA GLU A 144 4.32 14.69 14.72
C GLU A 144 2.94 15.04 14.16
N LYS A 145 2.87 15.93 13.16
CA LYS A 145 1.60 16.35 12.53
C LYS A 145 1.05 15.34 11.52
N LEU A 146 1.89 14.54 10.87
CA LEU A 146 1.47 13.55 9.86
C LEU A 146 0.50 14.16 8.81
N GLN A 147 -0.67 13.54 8.60
CA GLN A 147 -1.69 14.00 7.66
C GLN A 147 -2.25 15.41 7.95
N PHE A 148 -2.01 15.94 9.15
CA PHE A 148 -2.45 17.27 9.55
C PHE A 148 -1.37 18.34 9.32
N GLY A 149 -0.21 17.96 8.75
CA GLY A 149 0.86 18.87 8.38
C GLY A 149 0.61 19.57 7.05
N ASP A 150 1.17 20.77 6.90
CA ASP A 150 1.08 21.55 5.66
C ASP A 150 1.82 20.86 4.51
N GLY A 151 1.24 20.90 3.31
CA GLY A 151 1.84 20.35 2.09
C GLY A 151 1.88 18.82 2.02
N VAL A 152 1.24 18.13 2.97
CA VAL A 152 1.11 16.67 2.97
C VAL A 152 0.05 16.23 1.98
N LEU A 153 0.36 15.16 1.25
CA LEU A 153 -0.56 14.53 0.31
C LEU A 153 -1.26 13.35 1.00
N THR A 154 -2.58 13.29 0.84
CA THR A 154 -3.40 12.14 1.24
C THR A 154 -4.38 11.78 0.14
N GLY A 155 -4.70 10.50 -0.03
CA GLY A 155 -5.59 10.08 -1.09
C GLY A 155 -5.68 8.56 -1.20
N GLU A 156 -6.69 8.09 -1.90
CA GLU A 156 -6.92 6.67 -2.13
C GLU A 156 -5.91 6.10 -3.13
N PHE A 157 -5.67 4.79 -3.02
CA PHE A 157 -4.92 4.04 -4.01
C PHE A 157 -5.59 2.70 -4.28
N GLU A 158 -5.42 2.23 -5.50
CA GLU A 158 -5.85 0.91 -5.95
C GLU A 158 -4.88 0.42 -7.03
N SER A 159 -4.49 -0.85 -6.97
CA SER A 159 -3.75 -1.51 -8.04
C SER A 159 -4.71 -2.20 -9.01
N GLU A 160 -4.20 -2.53 -10.20
CA GLU A 160 -4.82 -3.59 -10.99
C GLU A 160 -4.85 -4.90 -10.19
N ALA A 161 -5.89 -5.70 -10.44
CA ALA A 161 -6.02 -7.02 -9.84
C ALA A 161 -5.26 -8.06 -10.67
N VAL A 162 -4.61 -9.02 -10.01
CA VAL A 162 -3.89 -10.12 -10.66
C VAL A 162 -4.43 -11.46 -10.20
N ASP A 163 -4.44 -12.46 -11.08
CA ASP A 163 -4.75 -13.84 -10.71
C ASP A 163 -3.51 -14.49 -10.09
N VAL A 164 -3.70 -15.13 -8.94
CA VAL A 164 -2.65 -15.74 -8.11
C VAL A 164 -2.95 -17.21 -7.96
N THR A 165 -1.99 -18.07 -8.29
CA THR A 165 -2.13 -19.52 -8.08
C THR A 165 -1.98 -19.87 -6.61
N ILE A 166 -2.91 -20.66 -6.09
CA ILE A 166 -2.87 -21.25 -4.75
C ILE A 166 -2.52 -22.73 -4.93
N SER A 167 -1.36 -23.16 -4.40
CA SER A 167 -0.89 -24.55 -4.47
C SER A 167 -0.81 -25.21 -3.11
#